data_AF-A0A942UQR4-F1
#
_entry.id   AF-A0A942UQR4-F1
#
_cell.length_a   1.000
_cell.length_b   1.000
_cell.length_c   1.000
_cell.angle_alpha   90.00
_cell.angle_beta   90.00
_cell.angle_gamma   90.00
#
_symmetry.space_group_name_H-M   'P 1'
#
loop_
_entity.id
_entity.type
_entity.pdbx_description
1 polymer ?
#
loop_
_entity_poly.entity_id
_entity_poly.type
_entity_poly.pdbx_seq_one_letter_code
_entity_poly.pdbx_strand_id
1 'polypeptide(L)' 'TPEEAIIGGAKFISEKYVNNPTYAQDTLYKMRWNPDIPGVHQYATDIGWAYKQTAKIKELYDLCTNYYLRFEVPKYGE' A
#
# COMPACT_ATOMS: atom_id res chain seq x y z
N THR A 1 -1.62 -24.57 1.23
CA THR A 1 -0.26 -24.60 1.80
C THR A 1 0.16 -23.18 2.18
N PRO A 2 1.27 -22.96 2.91
CA PRO A 2 1.79 -21.62 3.16
C PRO A 2 2.04 -20.82 1.88
N GLU A 3 2.55 -21.48 0.83
CA GLU A 3 2.77 -20.87 -0.49
C GLU A 3 1.47 -20.37 -1.13
N GLU A 4 0.44 -21.20 -1.17
CA GLU A 4 -0.87 -20.81 -1.72
C GLU A 4 -1.49 -19.62 -0.96
N ALA A 5 -1.29 -19.54 0.35
CA ALA A 5 -1.76 -18.42 1.16
C ALA A 5 -1.02 -17.11 0.81
N ILE A 6 0.29 -17.17 0.55
CA ILE A 6 1.08 -16.02 0.11
C ILE A 6 0.61 -15.55 -1.27
N ILE A 7 0.46 -16.48 -2.23
CA ILE A 7 -0.03 -16.17 -3.58
C ILE A 7 -1.44 -15.57 -3.53
N GLY A 8 -2.34 -16.17 -2.75
CA GLY A 8 -3.71 -15.69 -2.58
C GLY A 8 -3.77 -14.30 -1.94
N GLY A 9 -2.95 -14.05 -0.91
CA GLY A 9 -2.84 -12.74 -0.27
C GLY A 9 -2.32 -11.66 -1.22
N ALA A 10 -1.28 -11.97 -1.99
CA ALA A 10 -0.73 -11.05 -3.00
C ALA A 10 -1.77 -10.72 -4.07
N LYS A 11 -2.50 -11.73 -4.56
CA LYS A 11 -3.60 -11.55 -5.51
C LYS A 11 -4.69 -10.63 -4.95
N PHE A 12 -5.12 -10.86 -3.72
CA PHE A 12 -6.13 -10.04 -3.07
C PHE A 12 -5.72 -8.56 -2.99
N ILE A 13 -4.50 -8.28 -2.52
CA ILE A 13 -4.01 -6.90 -2.40
C ILE A 13 -3.88 -6.23 -3.78
N SER A 14 -3.38 -6.97 -4.77
CA SER A 14 -3.28 -6.49 -6.15
C SER A 14 -4.65 -6.11 -6.72
N GLU A 15 -5.63 -7.02 -6.70
CA GLU A 15 -6.93 -6.83 -7.34
C GLU A 15 -7.83 -5.83 -6.60
N LYS A 16 -7.74 -5.81 -5.26
CA LYS A 16 -8.62 -4.96 -4.44
C LYS A 16 -8.08 -3.56 -4.24
N TYR A 17 -6.76 -3.36 -4.26
CA TYR A 17 -6.16 -2.06 -3.93
C TYR A 17 -5.23 -1.55 -5.04
N VAL A 18 -4.07 -2.20 -5.22
CA VAL A 18 -2.95 -1.65 -6.02
C VAL A 18 -3.32 -1.49 -7.49
N ASN A 19 -3.86 -2.53 -8.11
CA ASN A 19 -4.27 -2.56 -9.52
C ASN A 19 -5.80 -2.46 -9.66
N ASN A 20 -6.49 -1.94 -8.64
CA ASN A 20 -7.93 -1.78 -8.70
C ASN A 20 -8.31 -0.69 -9.73
N PRO A 21 -9.16 -0.97 -10.72
CA PRO A 21 -9.46 -0.02 -11.79
C PRO A 21 -10.24 1.21 -11.33
N THR A 22 -10.90 1.14 -10.18
CA THR A 22 -11.70 2.24 -9.62
C THR A 22 -10.89 3.06 -8.63
N TYR A 23 -10.20 2.42 -7.69
CA TYR A 23 -9.55 3.12 -6.57
C TYR A 23 -8.03 3.33 -6.75
N ALA A 24 -7.34 2.49 -7.53
CA ALA A 24 -5.90 2.60 -7.80
C ALA A 24 -5.03 2.97 -6.57
N GLN A 25 -5.25 2.28 -5.44
CA GLN A 25 -4.58 2.56 -4.17
C GLN A 25 -3.21 1.86 -4.11
N ASP A 26 -2.27 2.38 -4.90
CA ASP A 26 -0.94 1.83 -5.16
C ASP A 26 0.17 2.27 -4.19
N THR A 27 -0.17 3.11 -3.20
CA THR A 27 0.72 3.44 -2.08
C THR A 27 0.07 3.06 -0.76
N LEU A 28 0.88 2.76 0.27
CA LEU A 28 0.38 2.52 1.63
C LEU A 28 -0.53 3.66 2.13
N TYR A 29 -0.21 4.90 1.76
CA TYR A 29 -0.99 6.06 2.14
C TYR A 29 -2.37 6.03 1.46
N LYS A 30 -2.43 5.78 0.14
CA LYS A 30 -3.71 5.64 -0.58
C LYS A 30 -4.53 4.46 -0.05
N MET A 31 -3.92 3.32 0.23
CA MET A 31 -4.60 2.15 0.83
C MET A 31 -5.22 2.48 2.19
N ARG A 32 -4.53 3.27 3.00
CA ARG A 32 -5.04 3.64 4.33
C ARG A 32 -6.11 4.71 4.25
N TRP A 33 -5.89 5.77 3.47
CA TRP A 33 -6.66 7.00 3.59
C TRP A 33 -7.61 7.27 2.42
N ASN A 34 -7.30 6.74 1.24
CA ASN A 34 -7.98 7.02 -0.02
C ASN A 34 -8.17 8.53 -0.27
N PRO A 35 -7.10 9.29 -0.58
CA PRO A 35 -7.21 10.74 -0.71
C PRO A 35 -8.15 11.20 -1.83
N ASP A 36 -8.39 10.37 -2.85
CA ASP A 36 -9.31 10.69 -3.95
C ASP A 36 -10.78 10.62 -3.50
N ILE A 37 -11.11 9.69 -2.59
CA ILE A 37 -12.43 9.55 -1.97
C ILE A 37 -12.27 9.26 -0.46
N PRO A 38 -12.04 10.29 0.37
CA PRO A 38 -11.70 10.12 1.78
C PRO A 38 -12.73 9.31 2.57
N GLY A 39 -12.25 8.36 3.39
CA GLY A 39 -13.10 7.52 4.23
C GLY A 39 -13.71 6.30 3.51
N VAL A 40 -13.50 6.16 2.21
CA VAL A 40 -14.01 5.04 1.41
C VAL A 40 -12.89 4.03 1.14
N HIS A 41 -13.22 2.74 1.22
CA HIS A 41 -12.35 1.63 0.79
C HIS A 41 -10.94 1.67 1.46
N GLN A 42 -10.92 1.75 2.79
CA GLN A 42 -9.69 1.77 3.59
C GLN A 42 -9.27 0.35 3.99
N TYR A 43 -7.99 0.02 3.81
CA TYR A 43 -7.47 -1.31 4.10
C TYR A 43 -7.48 -1.64 5.60
N ALA A 44 -7.28 -0.64 6.45
CA ALA A 44 -7.18 -0.79 7.89
C ALA A 44 -7.78 0.41 8.63
N THR A 45 -8.15 0.19 9.89
CA THR A 45 -8.74 1.20 10.77
C THR A 45 -7.72 1.91 11.66
N ASP A 46 -6.58 1.28 11.95
CA ASP A 46 -5.49 1.91 12.72
C ASP A 46 -4.92 3.12 11.98
N ILE A 47 -5.00 4.30 12.59
CA ILE A 47 -4.50 5.56 12.02
C ILE A 47 -2.99 5.51 11.71
N GLY A 48 -2.23 4.69 12.44
CA GLY A 48 -0.81 4.51 12.23
C GLY A 48 -0.45 3.40 11.25
N TRP A 49 -1.43 2.71 10.64
CA TRP A 49 -1.17 1.49 9.87
C TRP A 49 -0.15 1.68 8.76
N ALA A 50 -0.31 2.74 7.94
CA ALA A 50 0.58 3.00 6.80
C ALA A 50 2.02 3.24 7.26
N TYR A 51 2.20 4.01 8.34
CA TYR A 51 3.52 4.25 8.93
C TYR A 51 4.15 2.97 9.47
N LYS A 52 3.38 2.13 10.17
CA LYS A 52 3.88 0.89 10.80
C LYS A 52 4.40 -0.13 9.78
N GLN A 53 3.93 -0.10 8.52
CA GLN A 53 4.44 -1.01 7.48
C GLN A 53 5.83 -0.59 6.94
N THR A 54 6.20 0.69 7.09
CA THR A 54 7.41 1.25 6.45
C THR A 54 8.71 0.61 6.91
N ALA A 55 8.82 0.25 8.20
CA ALA A 55 10.02 -0.38 8.75
C ALA A 55 10.35 -1.70 8.05
N LYS A 56 9.34 -2.57 7.86
CA LYS A 56 9.53 -3.84 7.17
C LYS A 56 9.89 -3.65 5.69
N ILE A 57 9.26 -2.68 5.02
CA ILE A 57 9.60 -2.36 3.63
C ILE A 57 11.04 -1.86 3.53
N LYS A 58 11.48 -0.98 4.44
CA LYS A 58 12.86 -0.51 4.49
C LYS A 58 13.84 -1.68 4.65
N GLU A 59 13.58 -2.60 5.58
CA GLU A 59 14.43 -3.79 5.77
C GLU A 59 14.55 -4.60 4.48
N LEU A 60 13.48 -4.74 3.69
CA LEU A 60 13.54 -5.42 2.39
C LEU A 60 14.37 -4.65 1.36
N TYR A 61 14.25 -3.33 1.31
CA TYR A 61 15.06 -2.48 0.43
C TYR A 61 16.54 -2.49 0.83
N ASP A 62 16.86 -2.60 2.12
CA ASP A 62 18.23 -2.70 2.62
C ASP A 62 18.93 -4.00 2.17
N LEU A 63 18.16 -5.01 1.74
CA LEU A 63 18.70 -6.24 1.12
C LEU A 63 18.97 -6.08 -0.39
N CYS A 64 18.49 -5.01 -1.01
CA CYS A 64 18.66 -4.75 -2.44
C CYS A 64 19.92 -3.89 -2.68
N THR A 65 20.74 -4.27 -3.66
CA THR A 65 21.94 -3.52 -4.03
C THR A 65 21.68 -2.40 -5.03
N ASN A 66 20.62 -2.51 -5.82
CA ASN A 66 20.21 -1.51 -6.80
C ASN A 66 18.68 -1.47 -6.89
N TYR A 67 18.09 -0.29 -6.75
CA TYR A 67 16.64 -0.10 -6.83
C TYR A 67 16.31 1.33 -7.26
N TYR A 68 15.13 1.50 -7.86
CA TYR A 68 14.57 2.80 -8.20
C TYR A 68 13.38 3.09 -7.30
N LEU A 69 13.42 4.22 -6.58
CA LEU A 69 12.33 4.64 -5.72
C LEU A 69 11.41 5.61 -6.46
N ARG A 70 10.12 5.27 -6.56
CA ARG A 70 9.06 6.15 -7.05
C ARG A 70 8.11 6.46 -5.90
N PHE A 71 7.86 7.74 -5.68
CA PHE A 71 6.97 8.21 -4.62
C PHE A 71 5.80 9.00 -5.20
N GLU A 72 4.65 8.85 -4.57
CA GLU A 72 3.48 9.69 -4.80
C GLU A 72 3.05 10.26 -3.44
N VAL A 73 3.14 11.58 -3.31
CA VAL A 73 2.85 12.29 -2.08
C VAL A 73 1.62 13.17 -2.32
N PRO A 74 0.48 12.92 -1.65
CA PRO A 74 -0.69 13.74 -1.82
C PRO A 74 -0.42 15.17 -1.34
N LYS A 75 -0.96 16.16 -2.04
CA LYS A 75 -0.91 17.57 -1.66
C LYS A 75 -2.31 18.02 -1.30
N TYR A 76 -2.46 18.55 -0.09
CA TYR A 76 -3.69 19.15 0.37
C TYR A 76 -3.56 20.67 0.23
N GLY A 77 -4.60 21.32 -0.30
CA GLY A 77 -4.64 22.78 -0.37
C GLY A 77 -4.80 23.40 1.02
N GLU A 78 -4.48 24.69 1.10
CA GLU A 78 -4.94 25.57 2.18
C GLU A 78 -6.38 26.06 1.91
#